data_AF-T0K0L8-F1
#
_entry.id   AF-T0K0L8-F1
#
_cell.length_a   1.000
_cell.length_b   1.000
_cell.length_c   1.000
_cell.angle_alpha   90.00
_cell.angle_beta   90.00
_cell.angle_gamma   90.00
#
_symmetry.space_group_name_H-M   'P 1'
#
loop_
_entity.id
_entity.type
_entity.pdbx_description
1 polymer ?
#
loop_
_entity_poly.entity_id
_entity_poly.type
_entity_poly.pdbx_seq_one_letter_code
_entity_poly.pdbx_strand_id
1 'polypeptide(L)'
;MLWTQRRWDGSTAYAESKLLDVLLAFAIARRWPDVLSNALEPGWVPTRMGGPGAPDDMDKAPRTQAWLAVSDDAAARVSGDYFYHQRRRAANPQASDVALQDRLLRRCEELSGVGIPHSQAGLAETSRGAGLE
;
A
#
# COMPACT_ATOMS: atom_id res chain seq x y z
N MET A 1 13.82 12.00 -1.95
CA MET A 1 13.64 10.64 -1.39
C MET A 1 14.95 10.09 -0.84
N LEU A 2 16.04 10.11 -1.61
CA LEU A 2 17.33 9.61 -1.08
C LEU A 2 17.98 10.61 -0.11
N TRP A 3 18.53 10.07 0.98
CA TRP A 3 19.24 10.81 2.03
C TRP A 3 20.71 11.10 1.67
N THR A 4 21.02 11.22 0.38
CA THR A 4 22.38 11.44 -0.13
C THR A 4 22.73 12.92 -0.29
N GLN A 5 21.74 13.81 -0.27
CA GLN A 5 21.90 15.26 -0.47
C GLN A 5 21.49 16.10 0.76
N ARG A 6 21.27 15.44 1.91
CA ARG A 6 20.90 16.08 3.17
C ARG A 6 21.59 15.37 4.32
N ARG A 7 21.75 16.05 5.46
CA ARG A 7 22.26 15.44 6.69
C ARG A 7 21.38 14.26 7.08
N TRP A 8 21.99 13.13 7.43
CA TRP A 8 21.27 11.94 7.91
C TRP A 8 20.52 12.20 9.22
N ASP A 9 19.25 11.81 9.26
CA ASP A 9 18.43 11.75 10.47
C ASP A 9 17.59 10.47 10.44
N GLY A 10 17.86 9.56 11.38
CA GLY A 10 17.26 8.22 11.36
C GLY A 10 15.74 8.23 11.57
N SER A 11 15.26 9.07 12.48
CA SER A 11 13.83 9.15 12.81
C SER A 11 13.01 9.68 11.63
N THR A 12 13.48 10.75 10.99
CA THR A 12 12.83 11.31 9.81
C THR A 12 12.94 10.36 8.62
N ALA A 13 14.09 9.72 8.41
CA ALA A 13 14.24 8.73 7.34
C ALA A 13 13.27 7.55 7.51
N TYR A 14 13.11 7.07 8.74
CA TYR A 14 12.13 6.03 9.07
C TYR A 14 10.69 6.50 8.82
N ALA A 15 10.30 7.67 9.34
CA ALA A 15 8.96 8.22 9.13
C ALA A 15 8.64 8.43 7.64
N GLU A 16 9.59 8.96 6.87
CA GLU A 16 9.45 9.09 5.42
C GLU A 16 9.28 7.72 4.74
N SER A 17 10.03 6.69 5.14
CA SER A 17 9.87 5.35 4.57
C SER A 17 8.45 4.81 4.76
N LYS A 18 7.81 5.11 5.90
CA LYS A 18 6.41 4.73 6.17
C LYS A 18 5.41 5.52 5.36
N LEU A 19 5.68 6.79 5.08
CA LEU A 19 4.88 7.53 4.10
C LEU A 19 4.99 6.92 2.68
N LEU A 20 6.18 6.45 2.29
CA LEU A 20 6.37 5.80 0.99
C LEU A 20 5.58 4.49 0.87
N ASP A 21 5.46 3.69 1.95
CA ASP A 21 4.64 2.49 1.98
C ASP A 21 3.15 2.81 1.66
N VAL A 22 2.61 3.89 2.24
CA VAL A 22 1.21 4.33 1.99
C VAL A 22 1.05 4.88 0.57
N LEU A 23 1.99 5.72 0.12
CA LEU A 23 2.03 6.23 -1.26
C LEU A 23 2.03 5.09 -2.28
N LEU A 24 2.83 4.05 -2.04
CA LEU A 24 2.90 2.87 -2.91
C LEU A 24 1.54 2.17 -2.97
N ALA A 25 0.92 1.89 -1.81
CA ALA A 25 -0.38 1.23 -1.77
C ALA A 25 -1.45 2.00 -2.56
N PHE A 26 -1.50 3.33 -2.40
CA PHE A 26 -2.48 4.17 -3.09
C PHE A 26 -2.17 4.31 -4.59
N ALA A 27 -0.88 4.33 -4.96
CA ALA A 27 -0.47 4.32 -6.36
C ALA A 27 -0.89 3.03 -7.07
N ILE A 28 -0.70 1.87 -6.43
CA ILE A 28 -1.14 0.57 -6.96
C ILE A 28 -2.66 0.51 -7.06
N ALA A 29 -3.40 0.96 -6.04
CA ALA A 29 -4.86 1.02 -6.08
C ALA A 29 -5.40 1.79 -7.30
N ARG A 30 -4.74 2.89 -7.66
CA ARG A 30 -5.08 3.69 -8.85
C ARG A 30 -4.64 3.05 -10.17
N ARG A 31 -3.46 2.43 -10.21
CA ARG A 31 -2.83 1.91 -11.44
C ARG A 31 -3.30 0.52 -11.82
N TRP A 32 -3.76 -0.26 -10.84
CA TRP A 32 -4.13 -1.66 -11.00
C TRP A 32 -5.47 -1.93 -10.30
N PRO A 33 -6.60 -1.47 -10.89
CA PRO A 33 -7.92 -1.51 -10.24
C PRO A 33 -8.43 -2.93 -9.97
N ASP A 34 -7.91 -3.93 -10.70
CA ASP A 34 -8.26 -5.34 -10.50
C ASP A 34 -7.62 -5.96 -9.24
N VAL A 35 -6.70 -5.25 -8.58
CA VAL A 35 -6.02 -5.68 -7.35
C VAL A 35 -6.40 -4.73 -6.22
N LEU A 36 -6.87 -5.29 -5.10
CA LEU A 36 -7.11 -4.52 -3.89
C LEU A 36 -5.77 -4.17 -3.24
N SER A 37 -5.52 -2.89 -3.03
CA SER A 37 -4.29 -2.38 -2.44
C SER A 37 -4.63 -1.32 -1.39
N ASN A 38 -4.38 -1.63 -0.13
CA ASN A 38 -4.64 -0.77 1.01
C ASN A 38 -3.38 -0.67 1.88
N ALA A 39 -3.33 0.38 2.71
CA ALA A 39 -2.30 0.52 3.72
C ALA A 39 -2.91 0.43 5.13
N LEU A 40 -2.10 0.14 6.13
CA LEU A 40 -2.55 0.08 7.52
C LEU A 40 -1.41 0.32 8.50
N GLU A 41 -1.78 0.65 9.73
CA GLU A 41 -0.88 0.55 10.89
C GLU A 41 -1.37 -0.52 11.88
N PRO A 42 -0.44 -1.30 12.47
CA PRO A 42 -0.77 -2.29 13.49
C PRO A 42 -0.98 -1.69 14.89
N GLY A 43 -0.65 -0.40 15.08
CA GLY A 43 -0.56 0.25 16.39
C GLY A 43 0.83 0.16 17.02
N TRP A 44 0.98 0.77 18.19
CA TRP A 44 2.22 0.72 18.98
C TRP A 44 2.13 -0.40 20.00
N VAL A 45 2.54 -1.61 19.58
CA VAL A 45 2.45 -2.86 20.36
C VAL A 45 3.81 -3.32 20.91
N PRO A 46 3.84 -4.10 22.01
CA PRO A 46 5.06 -4.46 22.75
C PRO A 46 5.95 -5.50 22.02
N THR A 47 6.51 -5.10 20.89
CA THR A 47 7.47 -5.87 20.08
C THR A 47 8.90 -5.40 20.37
N ARG A 48 9.90 -6.07 19.78
CA ARG A 48 11.29 -5.56 19.79
C ARG A 48 11.43 -4.14 19.24
N MET A 49 10.59 -3.76 18.26
CA MET A 49 10.59 -2.42 17.67
C MET A 49 9.78 -1.42 18.51
N GLY A 50 8.66 -1.86 19.12
CA GLY A 50 7.81 -1.01 19.94
C GLY A 50 8.35 -0.78 21.37
N GLY A 51 9.18 -1.68 21.87
CA GLY A 51 9.64 -1.66 23.26
C GLY A 51 8.58 -2.15 24.25
N PRO A 52 8.96 -2.46 25.50
CA PRO A 52 8.07 -3.05 26.49
C PRO A 52 6.97 -2.09 27.00
N GLY A 53 7.13 -0.77 26.80
CA GLY A 53 6.16 0.24 27.23
C GLY A 53 5.10 0.60 26.18
N ALA A 54 5.03 -0.16 25.08
CA ALA A 54 4.07 0.08 24.02
C ALA A 54 2.63 -0.21 24.50
N PRO A 55 1.68 0.73 24.33
CA PRO A 55 0.40 0.69 25.03
C PRO A 55 -0.66 -0.17 24.34
N ASP A 56 -0.50 -0.50 23.06
CA ASP A 56 -1.53 -1.19 22.30
C ASP A 56 -1.50 -2.70 22.55
N ASP A 57 -2.66 -3.32 22.34
CA ASP A 57 -2.89 -4.74 22.48
C ASP A 57 -2.22 -5.53 21.34
N MET A 58 -1.27 -6.40 21.71
CA MET A 58 -0.54 -7.27 20.77
C MET A 58 -1.49 -8.13 19.92
N ASP A 59 -2.61 -8.58 20.48
CA ASP A 59 -3.55 -9.45 19.77
C ASP A 59 -4.32 -8.72 18.68
N LYS A 60 -4.37 -7.38 18.72
CA LYS A 60 -5.03 -6.56 17.70
C LYS A 60 -4.11 -6.20 16.55
N ALA A 61 -2.80 -6.21 16.77
CA ALA A 61 -1.81 -5.81 15.76
C ALA A 61 -1.90 -6.58 14.43
N PRO A 62 -2.09 -7.92 14.38
CA PRO A 62 -2.14 -8.64 13.11
C PRO A 62 -3.55 -8.74 12.49
N ARG A 63 -4.60 -8.32 13.21
CA ARG A 63 -5.99 -8.58 12.80
C ARG A 63 -6.38 -7.82 11.54
N THR A 64 -5.96 -6.56 11.40
CA THR A 64 -6.30 -5.75 10.22
C THR A 64 -5.70 -6.34 8.94
N GLN A 65 -4.46 -6.84 9.02
CA GLN A 65 -3.74 -7.49 7.92
C GLN A 65 -4.48 -8.75 7.49
N ALA A 66 -4.76 -9.65 8.45
CA ALA A 66 -5.47 -10.90 8.17
C ALA A 66 -6.85 -10.61 7.57
N TRP A 67 -7.61 -9.69 8.17
CA TRP A 67 -8.93 -9.29 7.69
C TRP A 67 -8.90 -8.73 6.27
N LEU A 68 -7.99 -7.80 5.95
CA LEU A 68 -7.85 -7.27 4.58
C LEU A 68 -7.39 -8.33 3.57
N ALA A 69 -6.61 -9.32 3.99
CA ALA A 69 -6.07 -10.32 3.10
C ALA A 69 -7.06 -11.43 2.71
N VAL A 70 -8.00 -11.80 3.59
CA VAL A 70 -8.82 -13.01 3.40
C VAL A 70 -10.32 -12.83 3.60
N SER A 71 -10.78 -11.67 4.05
CA SER A 71 -12.20 -11.47 4.38
C SER A 71 -13.04 -11.16 3.14
N ASP A 72 -14.25 -11.71 3.10
CA ASP A 72 -15.30 -11.32 2.16
C ASP A 72 -16.17 -10.15 2.64
N ASP A 73 -15.85 -9.56 3.80
CA ASP A 73 -16.52 -8.36 4.31
C ASP A 73 -16.42 -7.23 3.28
N ALA A 74 -17.55 -6.61 2.94
CA ALA A 74 -17.60 -5.47 2.03
C ALA A 74 -16.67 -4.32 2.48
N ALA A 75 -16.45 -4.14 3.78
CA ALA A 75 -15.54 -3.14 4.31
C ALA A 75 -14.05 -3.48 4.09
N ALA A 76 -13.71 -4.77 3.89
CA ALA A 76 -12.37 -5.23 3.51
C ALA A 76 -12.16 -5.26 1.98
N ARG A 77 -13.25 -5.39 1.21
CA ARG A 77 -13.23 -5.43 -0.26
C ARG A 77 -13.17 -4.03 -0.90
N VAL A 78 -12.19 -3.23 -0.47
CA VAL A 78 -11.93 -1.87 -0.98
C VAL A 78 -10.47 -1.69 -1.38
N SER A 79 -10.14 -0.57 -2.02
CA SER A 79 -8.78 -0.26 -2.47
C SER A 79 -8.51 1.23 -2.26
N GLY A 80 -7.25 1.59 -1.99
CA GLY A 80 -6.83 2.98 -1.77
C GLY A 80 -7.20 3.55 -0.40
N ASP A 81 -7.51 2.69 0.58
CA ASP A 81 -7.86 3.10 1.94
C ASP A 81 -6.72 2.84 2.94
N TYR A 82 -6.75 3.55 4.07
CA TYR A 82 -5.83 3.39 5.20
C TYR A 82 -6.56 2.91 6.44
N PHE A 83 -6.02 1.91 7.14
CA PHE A 83 -6.71 1.24 8.25
C PHE A 83 -5.92 1.23 9.56
N TYR A 84 -6.67 1.20 10.66
CA TYR A 84 -6.18 0.90 12.00
C TYR A 84 -7.26 0.11 12.74
N HIS A 85 -6.88 -1.03 13.33
CA HIS A 85 -7.79 -1.93 14.04
C HIS A 85 -9.15 -2.15 13.31
N GLN A 86 -9.07 -2.60 12.06
CA GLN A 86 -10.22 -2.88 11.17
C GLN A 86 -11.16 -1.69 10.90
N ARG A 87 -10.70 -0.46 11.15
CA ARG A 87 -11.44 0.77 10.85
C ARG A 87 -10.65 1.64 9.88
N ARG A 88 -11.35 2.28 8.94
CA ARG A 88 -10.76 3.28 8.06
C ARG A 88 -10.32 4.50 8.87
N ARG A 89 -9.18 5.07 8.50
CA ARG A 89 -8.66 6.33 9.03
C ARG A 89 -8.13 7.17 7.88
N ALA A 90 -8.09 8.48 8.09
CA ALA A 90 -7.41 9.38 7.17
C ALA A 90 -5.90 9.07 7.18
N ALA A 91 -5.35 8.84 5.99
CA ALA A 91 -3.90 8.79 5.80
C ALA A 91 -3.31 10.21 5.86
N ASN A 92 -1.98 10.29 5.89
CA ASN A 92 -1.28 11.56 5.62
C ASN A 92 -1.74 12.09 4.24
N PRO A 93 -2.18 13.37 4.12
CA PRO A 93 -2.67 13.92 2.86
C PRO A 93 -1.70 13.80 1.68
N GLN A 94 -0.39 13.78 1.94
CA GLN A 94 0.63 13.58 0.91
C GLN A 94 0.49 12.23 0.20
N ALA A 95 -0.09 11.21 0.86
CA ALA A 95 -0.30 9.90 0.25
C ALA A 95 -1.29 9.93 -0.92
N SER A 96 -2.21 10.90 -0.93
CA SER A 96 -3.19 11.09 -2.00
C SER A 96 -2.69 11.98 -3.14
N ASP A 97 -1.48 12.53 -3.06
CA ASP A 97 -0.88 13.31 -4.14
C ASP A 97 -0.40 12.37 -5.27
N VAL A 98 -1.15 12.39 -6.38
CA VAL A 98 -0.89 11.60 -7.59
C VAL A 98 0.51 11.87 -8.17
N ALA A 99 1.00 13.11 -8.12
CA ALA A 99 2.32 13.44 -8.63
C ALA A 99 3.43 12.86 -7.74
N LEU A 100 3.22 12.83 -6.42
CA LEU A 100 4.12 12.13 -5.49
C LEU A 100 4.12 10.62 -5.72
N GLN A 101 2.94 10.02 -5.88
CA GLN A 101 2.79 8.59 -6.21
C GLN A 101 3.55 8.23 -7.50
N ASP A 102 3.34 9.00 -8.58
CA ASP A 102 4.00 8.74 -9.86
C ASP A 102 5.52 8.92 -9.78
N ARG A 103 6.00 9.88 -8.99
CA ARG A 103 7.45 10.03 -8.71
C ARG A 103 8.00 8.85 -7.94
N LEU A 104 7.27 8.32 -6.96
CA LEU A 104 7.68 7.14 -6.20
C LEU A 104 7.82 5.93 -7.13
N LEU A 105 6.78 5.64 -7.92
CA LEU A 105 6.79 4.48 -8.82
C LEU A 105 7.94 4.53 -9.82
N ARG A 106 8.17 5.68 -10.48
CA ARG A 106 9.34 5.84 -11.37
C ARG A 106 10.64 5.58 -10.65
N ARG A 107 10.79 6.09 -9.43
CA ARG A 107 12.03 5.89 -8.66
C ARG A 107 12.22 4.44 -8.25
N CYS A 108 11.16 3.74 -7.86
CA CYS A 108 11.19 2.31 -7.58
C CYS A 108 11.59 1.50 -8.82
N GLU A 109 11.02 1.82 -9.98
CA GLU A 109 11.37 1.19 -11.25
C GLU A 109 12.83 1.42 -11.63
N GLU A 110 13.33 2.66 -11.55
CA GLU A 110 14.74 2.99 -11.80
C GLU A 110 15.71 2.22 -10.88
N LEU A 111 15.34 2.00 -9.62
CA LEU A 111 16.19 1.33 -8.64
C LEU A 111 16.12 -0.20 -8.72
N SER A 112 14.95 -0.75 -9.03
CA SER A 112 14.70 -2.20 -9.01
C SER A 112 14.78 -2.84 -10.39
N GLY A 113 14.67 -2.07 -11.47
CA GLY A 113 14.46 -2.57 -12.82
C GLY A 113 13.07 -3.20 -13.04
N VAL A 114 12.14 -3.05 -12.08
CA VAL A 114 10.80 -3.65 -12.13
C VAL A 114 9.75 -2.55 -12.31
N GLY A 115 9.12 -2.55 -13.49
CA GLY A 115 7.97 -1.70 -13.76
C GLY A 115 6.67 -2.28 -13.20
N ILE A 116 5.70 -1.42 -12.91
CA ILE A 116 4.34 -1.87 -12.56
C ILE A 116 3.65 -2.34 -13.85
N PRO A 117 3.10 -3.57 -13.90
CA PRO A 117 2.41 -4.04 -15.09
C PRO A 117 1.17 -3.19 -15.37
N HIS A 118 0.87 -2.98 -16.64
CA HIS A 118 -0.41 -2.42 -17.05
C HIS A 118 -1.49 -3.51 -16.96
N SER A 119 -2.65 -3.20 -16.35
CA SER A 119 -3.78 -4.13 -16.32
C SER A 119 -4.22 -4.47 -17.75
N GLN A 120 -4.11 -5.74 -18.15
CA GLN A 120 -4.65 -6.23 -19.41
C GLN A 120 -6.14 -6.61 -19.28
N ALA A 121 -6.98 -5.68 -18.84
CA ALA A 121 -8.42 -5.86 -18.89
C ALA A 121 -8.94 -5.36 -20.24
N GLY A 122 -9.00 -6.24 -21.25
CA GLY A 122 -9.62 -5.92 -22.56
C GLY A 122 -9.28 -6.82 -23.75
N LEU A 123 -8.34 -7.76 -23.67
CA LEU A 123 -7.92 -8.60 -24.82
C LEU A 123 -8.48 -10.04 -24.80
N ALA A 124 -9.31 -10.40 -23.83
CA ALA A 124 -9.75 -11.79 -23.63
C ALA A 124 -11.16 -12.12 -24.13
N GLU A 125 -11.85 -11.24 -24.90
CA GLU A 125 -13.23 -11.51 -25.35
C GLU A 125 -13.49 -11.48 -26.87
N THR A 126 -12.48 -11.29 -27.73
CA THR A 126 -12.73 -11.18 -29.20
C THR A 126 -12.23 -12.35 -30.04
N SER A 127 -11.94 -13.51 -29.47
CA SER A 127 -11.42 -14.67 -30.24
C SER A 127 -12.20 -15.98 -30.10
N ARG A 128 -13.42 -15.98 -29.55
CA ARG A 128 -14.34 -17.14 -29.65
C ARG A 128 -15.63 -16.74 -30.36
N GLY A 129 -15.65 -16.87 -31.69
CA GLY A 129 -16.89 -16.74 -32.45
C GLY A 129 -16.75 -16.42 -33.94
N ALA A 130 -15.73 -16.91 -34.63
CA ALA A 130 -15.71 -16.93 -36.11
C ALA A 130 -14.99 -18.19 -36.60
N GLY A 131 -15.75 -19.09 -37.23
CA GLY A 131 -15.34 -20.40 -37.73
C GLY A 131 -16.40 -21.45 -37.40
N LEU A 132 -17.48 -21.55 -38.18
CA LEU A 132 -17.64 -22.50 -39.30
C LEU A 132 -17.62 -23.96 -38.84
N GLU A 133 -18.81 -24.55 -38.64
CA GLU A 133 -19.44 -25.58 -39.50
C GLU A 133 -20.95 -25.68 -39.18
#